data_AF-A0A946CBW5-F1
#
_entry.id   AF-A0A946CBW5-F1
#
_cell.length_a   1.000
_cell.length_b   1.000
_cell.length_c   1.000
_cell.angle_alpha   90.00
_cell.angle_beta   90.00
_cell.angle_gamma   90.00
#
_symmetry.space_group_name_H-M   'P 1'
#
loop_
_entity.id
_entity.type
_entity.pdbx_description
1 polymer ?
#
loop_
_entity_poly.entity_id
_entity_poly.type
_entity_poly.pdbx_seq_one_letter_code
_entity_poly.pdbx_strand_id
1 'polypeptide(L)'
;MPDELGREVERFEEHLEAGTLGNLQSEFAREENSLSRLCSVALGNAGKTQGEVQEAVQSSAREEIVRMNAGMSVLDVIITISPLLGLLGTASGLVTAFSDLEDNERIRAGIATALSTTIVGIAITVPAVIAQGVFSRKIELFSARLEVLLGRVVSACHQHVFFRDKS
;
A
#
# COMPACT_ATOMS: atom_id res chain seq x y z
N MET A 1 -11.58 5.54 -1.75
CA MET A 1 -11.48 5.70 -0.27
C MET A 1 -10.01 5.69 0.17
N PRO A 2 -9.28 6.83 0.11
CA PRO A 2 -7.91 6.94 0.63
C PRO A 2 -7.69 8.08 1.65
N ASP A 3 -8.74 8.88 1.93
CA ASP A 3 -8.69 10.04 2.85
C ASP A 3 -9.15 9.70 4.28
N GLU A 4 -9.83 8.57 4.47
CA GLU A 4 -10.25 8.10 5.80
C GLU A 4 -9.06 7.60 6.62
N LEU A 5 -8.18 6.78 6.01
CA LEU A 5 -7.00 6.22 6.67
C LEU A 5 -5.95 7.29 7.06
N GLY A 6 -5.80 8.35 6.25
CA GLY A 6 -4.91 9.46 6.58
C GLY A 6 -5.41 10.23 7.81
N ARG A 7 -6.73 10.48 7.86
CA ARG A 7 -7.39 11.15 8.98
C ARG A 7 -7.47 10.29 10.24
N GLU A 8 -7.59 8.97 10.11
CA GLU A 8 -7.54 8.04 11.25
C GLU A 8 -6.19 8.11 11.96
N VAL A 9 -5.10 8.19 11.20
CA VAL A 9 -3.76 8.20 11.78
C VAL A 9 -3.41 9.56 12.40
N GLU A 10 -3.84 10.65 11.80
CA GLU A 10 -3.70 12.01 12.38
C GLU A 10 -4.51 12.15 13.68
N ARG A 11 -5.75 11.64 13.68
CA ARG A 11 -6.62 11.61 14.87
C ARG A 11 -6.02 10.78 16.00
N PHE A 12 -5.30 9.73 15.63
CA PHE A 12 -4.64 8.84 16.57
C PHE A 12 -3.38 9.44 17.19
N GLU A 13 -2.63 10.29 16.47
CA GLU A 13 -1.52 11.07 17.04
C GLU A 13 -2.01 12.05 18.12
N GLU A 14 -3.16 12.72 17.92
CA GLU A 14 -3.78 13.61 18.91
C GLU A 14 -4.22 12.86 20.19
N HIS A 15 -4.75 11.65 20.08
CA HIS A 15 -5.29 10.90 21.23
C HIS A 15 -4.22 10.18 22.06
N LEU A 16 -3.02 9.96 21.49
CA LEU A 16 -1.87 9.40 22.22
C LEU A 16 -1.17 10.41 23.12
N GLU A 17 -1.28 11.71 22.83
CA GLU A 17 -0.81 12.77 23.74
C GLU A 17 -1.73 12.94 24.96
N ALA A 18 -3.01 12.56 24.84
CA ALA A 18 -4.01 12.66 25.91
C ALA A 18 -3.96 11.52 26.96
N GLY A 19 -3.00 10.60 26.90
CA GLY A 19 -2.69 9.65 27.99
C GLY A 19 -3.78 8.64 28.36
N THR A 20 -4.82 8.44 27.54
CA THR A 20 -6.01 7.66 27.93
C THR A 20 -6.13 6.36 27.14
N LEU A 21 -5.32 5.34 27.50
CA LEU A 21 -5.36 3.99 26.92
C LEU A 21 -6.74 3.32 26.96
N GLY A 22 -7.61 3.72 27.91
CA GLY A 22 -8.95 3.17 28.08
C GLY A 22 -9.96 3.55 26.98
N ASN A 23 -9.85 4.73 26.38
CA ASN A 23 -10.81 5.18 25.35
C ASN A 23 -10.48 4.63 23.95
N LEU A 24 -9.18 4.38 23.66
CA LEU A 24 -8.74 3.77 22.41
C LEU A 24 -9.37 2.37 22.22
N GLN A 25 -9.48 1.56 23.27
CA GLN A 25 -10.11 0.22 23.18
C GLN A 25 -11.55 0.24 22.66
N SER A 26 -12.32 1.29 22.95
CA SER A 26 -13.75 1.39 22.61
C SER A 26 -14.03 1.97 21.22
N GLU A 27 -13.14 2.82 20.68
CA GLU A 27 -13.24 3.30 19.29
C GLU A 27 -12.66 2.28 18.30
N PHE A 28 -11.56 1.60 18.64
CA PHE A 28 -10.96 0.58 17.76
C PHE A 28 -11.74 -0.74 17.67
N ALA A 29 -12.66 -1.01 18.60
CA ALA A 29 -13.56 -2.15 18.51
C ALA A 29 -14.67 -1.97 17.44
N ARG A 30 -14.82 -0.76 16.89
CA ARG A 30 -15.85 -0.44 15.89
C ARG A 30 -15.37 -0.56 14.43
N GLU A 31 -14.07 -0.66 14.17
CA GLU A 31 -13.52 -0.74 12.82
C GLU A 31 -12.60 -1.97 12.66
N GLU A 32 -12.76 -2.71 11.55
CA GLU A 32 -11.92 -3.87 11.17
C GLU A 32 -10.55 -3.44 10.60
N ASN A 33 -9.88 -2.49 11.24
CA ASN A 33 -8.64 -1.87 10.74
C ASN A 33 -7.37 -2.57 11.28
N SER A 34 -6.27 -2.46 10.53
CA SER A 34 -5.01 -3.16 10.84
C SER A 34 -4.46 -2.85 12.24
N LEU A 35 -4.75 -1.66 12.77
CA LEU A 35 -4.39 -1.26 14.13
C LEU A 35 -5.13 -2.05 15.21
N SER A 36 -6.43 -2.35 15.03
CA SER A 36 -7.20 -3.14 16.00
C SER A 36 -6.69 -4.57 16.08
N ARG A 37 -6.32 -5.17 14.92
CA ARG A 37 -5.64 -6.47 14.86
C ARG A 37 -4.30 -6.45 15.60
N LEU A 38 -3.45 -5.46 15.35
CA LEU A 38 -2.13 -5.36 16.00
C LEU A 38 -2.25 -5.13 17.52
N CYS A 39 -3.19 -4.29 17.96
CA CYS A 39 -3.47 -4.09 19.39
C CYS A 39 -3.97 -5.37 20.06
N SER A 40 -4.82 -6.16 19.38
CA SER A 40 -5.31 -7.44 19.91
C SER A 40 -4.16 -8.46 20.09
N VAL A 41 -3.19 -8.49 19.17
CA VAL A 41 -1.99 -9.34 19.28
C VAL A 41 -1.11 -8.88 20.44
N ALA A 42 -0.92 -7.57 20.62
CA ALA A 42 -0.15 -7.03 21.73
C ALA A 42 -0.81 -7.37 23.09
N LEU A 43 -2.12 -7.12 23.23
CA LEU A 43 -2.88 -7.40 24.45
C LEU A 43 -2.99 -8.90 24.74
N GLY A 44 -3.17 -9.73 23.72
CA GLY A 44 -3.21 -11.18 23.85
C GLY A 44 -1.87 -11.80 24.30
N ASN A 45 -0.76 -11.09 24.10
CA ASN A 45 0.57 -11.51 24.54
C ASN A 45 1.07 -10.72 25.76
N ALA A 46 0.27 -9.86 26.38
CA ALA A 46 0.69 -8.97 27.47
C ALA A 46 1.27 -9.67 28.72
N GLY A 47 1.05 -10.98 28.89
CA GLY A 47 1.65 -11.79 29.96
C GLY A 47 3.03 -12.37 29.66
N LYS A 48 3.59 -12.12 28.47
CA LYS A 48 4.90 -12.61 28.02
C LYS A 48 6.00 -11.56 28.21
N THR A 49 7.25 -11.95 27.96
CA THR A 49 8.38 -11.02 28.02
C THR A 49 8.26 -9.92 26.96
N GLN A 50 8.84 -8.75 27.22
CA GLN A 50 8.80 -7.62 26.27
C GLN A 50 9.26 -8.00 24.86
N GLY A 51 10.29 -8.84 24.76
CA GLY A 51 10.82 -9.33 23.49
C GLY A 51 9.82 -10.19 22.71
N GLU A 52 9.11 -11.10 23.38
CA GLU A 52 8.11 -11.96 22.74
C GLU A 52 6.88 -11.18 22.26
N VAL A 53 6.43 -10.18 23.03
CA VAL A 53 5.33 -9.30 22.61
C VAL A 53 5.75 -8.48 21.39
N GLN A 54 6.97 -7.90 21.43
CA GLN A 54 7.50 -7.13 20.32
C GLN A 54 7.62 -7.97 19.04
N GLU A 55 8.12 -9.20 19.14
CA GLU A 55 8.27 -10.10 18.00
C GLU A 55 6.92 -10.48 17.38
N ALA A 56 5.94 -10.87 18.19
CA ALA A 56 4.60 -11.25 17.72
C ALA A 56 3.91 -10.09 16.98
N VAL A 57 4.06 -8.88 17.52
CA VAL A 57 3.48 -7.65 17.00
C VAL A 57 4.18 -7.19 15.72
N GLN A 58 5.52 -7.25 15.67
CA GLN A 58 6.31 -6.95 14.46
C GLN A 58 6.01 -7.93 13.33
N SER A 59 5.86 -9.22 13.64
CA SER A 59 5.49 -10.25 12.66
C SER A 59 4.14 -9.95 12.02
N SER A 60 3.13 -9.63 12.84
CA SER A 60 1.79 -9.27 12.35
C SER A 60 1.79 -7.98 11.51
N ALA A 61 2.59 -6.98 11.90
CA ALA A 61 2.73 -5.74 11.12
C ALA A 61 3.37 -6.00 9.76
N ARG A 62 4.38 -6.88 9.72
CA ARG A 62 5.04 -7.29 8.48
C ARG A 62 4.07 -8.00 7.53
N GLU A 63 3.21 -8.88 8.03
CA GLU A 63 2.19 -9.52 7.21
C GLU A 63 1.22 -8.51 6.59
N GLU A 64 0.81 -7.49 7.34
CA GLU A 64 -0.06 -6.42 6.80
C GLU A 64 0.65 -5.62 5.70
N ILE A 65 1.91 -5.24 5.91
CA ILE A 65 2.72 -4.53 4.90
C ILE A 65 2.88 -5.39 3.64
N VAL A 66 3.12 -6.70 3.78
CA VAL A 66 3.20 -7.62 2.64
C VAL A 66 1.88 -7.67 1.86
N ARG A 67 0.72 -7.69 2.55
CA ARG A 67 -0.59 -7.61 1.89
C ARG A 67 -0.75 -6.32 1.10
N MET A 68 -0.34 -5.18 1.66
CA MET A 68 -0.39 -3.89 0.95
C MET A 68 0.53 -3.86 -0.27
N ASN A 69 1.73 -4.45 -0.17
CA ASN A 69 2.69 -4.56 -1.27
C ASN A 69 2.21 -5.45 -2.42
N ALA A 70 1.37 -6.46 -2.16
CA ALA A 70 0.81 -7.30 -3.23
C ALA A 70 -0.01 -6.48 -4.25
N GLY A 71 -0.70 -5.43 -3.80
CA GLY A 71 -1.39 -4.49 -4.68
C GLY A 71 -0.42 -3.67 -5.55
N MET A 72 0.76 -3.31 -5.03
CA MET A 72 1.80 -2.63 -5.81
C MET A 72 2.38 -3.53 -6.91
N SER A 73 2.53 -4.84 -6.65
CA SER A 73 3.04 -5.77 -7.66
C SER A 73 2.19 -5.80 -8.93
N VAL A 74 0.87 -5.59 -8.81
CA VAL A 74 -0.02 -5.49 -9.98
C VAL A 74 0.26 -4.21 -10.77
N LEU A 75 0.51 -3.08 -10.10
CA LEU A 75 0.88 -1.84 -10.76
C LEU A 75 2.22 -1.98 -11.51
N ASP A 76 3.22 -2.64 -10.91
CA ASP A 76 4.50 -2.91 -11.56
C ASP A 76 4.35 -3.69 -12.87
N VAL A 77 3.47 -4.70 -12.86
CA VAL A 77 3.16 -5.48 -14.05
C VAL A 77 2.50 -4.60 -15.11
N ILE A 78 1.54 -3.75 -14.74
CA ILE A 78 0.85 -2.84 -15.68
C ILE A 78 1.84 -1.83 -16.29
N ILE A 79 2.71 -1.23 -15.47
CA ILE A 79 3.75 -0.28 -15.89
C ILE A 79 4.69 -0.93 -16.90
N THR A 80 5.03 -2.21 -16.68
CA THR A 80 5.92 -2.96 -17.56
C THR A 80 5.25 -3.39 -18.86
N ILE A 81 4.01 -3.89 -18.79
CA ILE A 81 3.32 -4.50 -19.94
C ILE A 81 2.68 -3.44 -20.85
N SER A 82 2.15 -2.33 -20.32
CA SER A 82 1.43 -1.33 -21.12
C SER A 82 2.26 -0.74 -22.27
N PRO A 83 3.54 -0.35 -22.08
CA PRO A 83 4.39 0.10 -23.19
C PRO A 83 4.67 -0.99 -24.21
N LEU A 84 4.85 -2.24 -23.76
CA LEU A 84 5.11 -3.39 -24.64
C LEU A 84 3.91 -3.69 -25.54
N LEU A 85 2.68 -3.54 -25.03
CA LEU A 85 1.46 -3.64 -25.82
C LEU A 85 1.37 -2.51 -26.85
N GLY A 86 1.76 -1.28 -26.48
CA GLY A 86 1.84 -0.16 -27.42
C GLY A 86 2.82 -0.43 -28.56
N LEU A 87 4.00 -0.97 -28.25
CA LEU A 87 5.02 -1.37 -29.22
C LEU A 87 4.53 -2.49 -30.14
N LEU A 88 3.82 -3.48 -29.60
CA LEU A 88 3.20 -4.56 -30.39
C LEU A 88 2.17 -3.99 -31.37
N GLY A 89 1.36 -3.03 -30.93
CA GLY A 89 0.43 -2.29 -31.80
C GLY A 89 1.16 -1.52 -32.90
N THR A 90 2.29 -0.90 -32.59
CA THR A 90 3.14 -0.21 -33.56
C THR A 90 3.64 -1.16 -34.64
N ALA A 91 4.15 -2.33 -34.24
CA ALA A 91 4.59 -3.36 -35.19
C ALA A 91 3.44 -3.85 -36.09
N SER A 92 2.26 -4.11 -35.51
CA SER A 92 1.09 -4.54 -36.29
C SER A 92 0.60 -3.48 -37.29
N GLY A 93 0.61 -2.21 -36.89
CA GLY A 93 0.22 -1.09 -37.76
C GLY A 93 1.20 -0.93 -38.93
N LEU A 94 2.50 -1.07 -38.68
CA LEU A 94 3.51 -1.03 -39.74
C LEU A 94 3.42 -2.22 -40.70
N VAL A 95 3.15 -3.43 -40.20
CA VAL A 95 2.88 -4.60 -41.07
C VAL A 95 1.70 -4.32 -42.00
N THR A 96 0.65 -3.69 -41.49
CA THR A 96 -0.52 -3.31 -42.30
C THR A 96 -0.15 -2.25 -43.33
N ALA A 97 0.60 -1.21 -42.92
CA ALA A 97 1.02 -0.14 -43.81
C ALA A 97 1.84 -0.65 -45.01
N PHE A 98 2.73 -1.61 -44.78
CA PHE A 98 3.63 -2.12 -45.82
C PHE A 98 3.13 -3.39 -46.53
N SER A 99 1.90 -3.83 -46.28
CA SER A 99 1.33 -5.02 -46.90
C SER A 99 0.96 -4.84 -48.39
N ASP A 100 0.73 -3.60 -48.83
CA ASP A 100 0.65 -3.21 -50.25
C ASP A 100 1.11 -1.75 -50.36
N LEU A 101 2.17 -1.55 -51.14
CA LEU A 101 2.83 -0.25 -51.26
C LEU A 101 2.16 0.67 -52.28
N GLU A 102 1.24 0.15 -53.09
CA GLU A 102 0.49 0.94 -54.08
C GLU A 102 -0.73 1.61 -53.44
N ASP A 103 -1.23 1.05 -52.33
CA ASP A 103 -2.36 1.59 -51.58
C ASP A 103 -1.93 2.63 -50.53
N ASN A 104 -1.92 3.89 -50.96
CA ASN A 104 -1.60 5.04 -50.12
C ASN A 104 -2.54 5.21 -48.92
N GLU A 105 -3.80 4.79 -49.02
CA GLU A 105 -4.76 4.91 -47.92
C GLU A 105 -4.45 3.90 -46.83
N ARG A 106 -4.11 2.66 -47.23
CA ARG A 106 -3.67 1.62 -46.31
C ARG A 106 -2.36 1.97 -45.58
N ILE A 107 -1.40 2.55 -46.29
CA ILE A 107 -0.16 3.06 -45.67
C ILE A 107 -0.48 4.09 -44.58
N ARG A 108 -1.32 5.09 -44.89
CA ARG A 108 -1.71 6.15 -43.95
C ARG A 108 -2.44 5.57 -42.73
N ALA A 109 -3.37 4.64 -42.95
CA ALA A 109 -4.12 3.99 -41.87
C ALA A 109 -3.23 3.14 -40.96
N GLY A 110 -2.30 2.36 -41.53
CA GLY A 110 -1.37 1.54 -40.76
C GLY A 110 -0.41 2.36 -39.91
N ILE A 111 0.14 3.44 -40.45
CA ILE A 111 1.00 4.38 -39.71
C ILE A 111 0.21 5.09 -38.60
N ALA A 112 -1.00 5.57 -38.90
CA ALA A 112 -1.86 6.21 -37.90
C ALA A 112 -2.18 5.26 -36.73
N THR A 113 -2.47 4.00 -37.03
CA THR A 113 -2.70 2.95 -36.03
C THR A 113 -1.44 2.74 -35.18
N ALA A 114 -0.28 2.62 -35.81
CA ALA A 114 0.99 2.39 -35.12
C ALA A 114 1.34 3.52 -34.12
N LEU A 115 1.08 4.77 -34.49
CA LEU A 115 1.29 5.91 -33.60
C LEU A 115 0.23 5.98 -32.49
N SER A 116 -1.03 5.68 -32.80
CA SER A 116 -2.13 5.68 -31.84
C SER A 116 -1.91 4.67 -30.70
N THR A 117 -1.43 3.47 -31.01
CA THR A 117 -1.16 2.44 -29.99
C THR A 117 -0.04 2.84 -29.04
N THR A 118 0.97 3.58 -29.53
CA THR A 118 2.03 4.15 -28.69
C THR A 118 1.46 5.18 -27.71
N ILE A 119 0.59 6.07 -28.19
CA ILE A 119 -0.08 7.08 -27.35
C ILE A 119 -0.90 6.38 -26.25
N VAL A 120 -1.66 5.34 -26.59
CA VAL A 120 -2.46 4.57 -25.63
C VAL A 120 -1.57 3.89 -24.57
N GLY A 121 -0.48 3.25 -24.99
CA GLY A 121 0.45 2.61 -24.06
C GLY A 121 1.05 3.58 -23.04
N ILE A 122 1.45 4.78 -23.49
CA ILE A 122 1.95 5.85 -22.62
C ILE A 122 0.83 6.41 -21.73
N ALA A 123 -0.37 6.62 -22.27
CA ALA A 123 -1.52 7.15 -21.55
C ALA A 123 -1.93 6.28 -20.35
N ILE A 124 -1.71 4.96 -20.43
CA ILE A 124 -1.95 4.03 -19.31
C ILE A 124 -0.74 3.99 -18.36
N THR A 125 0.49 4.02 -18.91
CA THR A 125 1.72 3.88 -18.12
C THR A 125 1.95 5.07 -17.18
N VAL A 126 1.76 6.31 -17.65
CA VAL A 126 1.99 7.53 -16.87
C VAL A 126 1.18 7.55 -15.56
N PRO A 127 -0.16 7.39 -15.56
CA PRO A 127 -0.94 7.38 -14.33
C PRO A 127 -0.60 6.18 -13.43
N ALA A 128 -0.23 5.03 -14.00
CA ALA A 128 0.19 3.86 -13.21
C ALA A 128 1.48 4.13 -12.41
N VAL A 129 2.48 4.76 -13.03
CA VAL A 129 3.73 5.17 -12.35
C VAL A 129 3.47 6.20 -11.26
N ILE A 130 2.61 7.19 -11.51
CA ILE A 130 2.24 8.19 -10.51
C ILE A 130 1.54 7.52 -9.32
N ALA A 131 0.58 6.63 -9.58
CA ALA A 131 -0.11 5.88 -8.55
C ALA A 131 0.85 5.03 -7.72
N GLN A 132 1.79 4.33 -8.36
CA GLN A 132 2.80 3.54 -7.67
C GLN A 132 3.64 4.40 -6.72
N GLY A 133 4.12 5.56 -7.17
CA GLY A 133 4.89 6.47 -6.32
C GLY A 133 4.10 6.96 -5.09
N VAL A 134 2.81 7.29 -5.28
CA VAL A 134 1.93 7.69 -4.17
C VAL A 134 1.69 6.53 -3.19
N PHE A 135 1.39 5.34 -3.68
CA PHE A 135 1.12 4.17 -2.83
C PHE A 135 2.37 3.69 -2.10
N SER A 136 3.54 3.67 -2.76
CA SER A 136 4.81 3.31 -2.12
C SER A 136 5.10 4.24 -0.93
N ARG A 137 4.98 5.55 -1.14
CA ARG A 137 5.18 6.54 -0.07
C ARG A 137 4.17 6.36 1.08
N LYS A 138 2.92 6.03 0.75
CA LYS A 138 1.89 5.74 1.77
C LYS A 138 2.24 4.50 2.60
N ILE A 139 2.69 3.42 1.96
CA ILE A 139 3.08 2.17 2.64
C ILE A 139 4.31 2.39 3.52
N GLU A 140 5.31 3.16 3.06
CA GLU A 140 6.48 3.53 3.87
C GLU A 140 6.09 4.33 5.11
N LEU A 141 5.27 5.38 4.95
CA LEU A 141 4.80 6.19 6.07
C LEU A 141 3.98 5.35 7.05
N PHE A 142 3.12 4.46 6.55
CA PHE A 142 2.34 3.56 7.38
C PHE A 142 3.23 2.59 8.16
N SER A 143 4.26 2.02 7.51
CA SER A 143 5.21 1.11 8.14
C SER A 143 5.99 1.80 9.26
N ALA A 144 6.50 3.01 9.00
CA ALA A 144 7.24 3.80 9.98
C ALA A 144 6.35 4.18 11.18
N ARG A 145 5.10 4.57 10.93
CA ARG A 145 4.14 4.88 11.99
C ARG A 145 3.81 3.63 12.81
N LEU A 146 3.51 2.50 12.17
CA LEU A 146 3.28 1.25 12.89
C LEU A 146 4.42 0.93 13.85
N GLU A 147 5.67 0.98 13.40
CA GLU A 147 6.83 0.68 14.23
C GLU A 147 6.90 1.54 15.51
N VAL A 148 6.65 2.85 15.39
CA VAL A 148 6.61 3.77 16.55
C VAL A 148 5.51 3.39 17.54
N LEU A 149 4.33 3.02 17.04
CA LEU A 149 3.16 2.73 17.87
C LEU A 149 3.27 1.41 18.60
N LEU A 150 3.79 0.40 17.91
CA LEU A 150 4.09 -0.88 18.53
C LEU A 150 5.12 -0.70 19.65
N GLY A 151 6.14 0.14 19.44
CA GLY A 151 7.07 0.53 20.50
C GLY A 151 6.38 1.14 21.73
N ARG A 152 5.46 2.09 21.52
CA ARG A 152 4.71 2.74 22.60
C ARG A 152 3.78 1.77 23.34
N VAL A 153 3.05 0.91 22.62
CA VAL A 153 2.12 -0.09 23.20
C VAL A 153 2.87 -1.14 24.01
N VAL A 154 4.00 -1.63 23.50
CA VAL A 154 4.86 -2.59 24.21
C VAL A 154 5.40 -1.98 25.50
N SER A 155 5.91 -0.73 25.45
CA SER A 155 6.35 -0.01 26.65
C SER A 155 5.22 0.19 27.67
N ALA A 156 4.01 0.54 27.23
CA ALA A 156 2.87 0.76 28.10
C ALA A 156 2.38 -0.55 28.77
N CYS A 157 2.35 -1.67 28.03
CA CYS A 157 1.99 -2.97 28.59
C CYS A 157 2.96 -3.41 29.69
N HIS A 158 4.27 -3.20 29.49
CA HIS A 158 5.27 -3.51 30.50
C HIS A 158 5.09 -2.67 31.78
N GLN A 159 4.75 -1.38 31.64
CA GLN A 159 4.52 -0.49 32.78
C GLN A 159 3.26 -0.88 33.59
N HIS A 160 2.22 -1.39 32.92
CA HIS A 160 1.00 -1.89 33.57
C HIS A 160 1.18 -3.25 34.26
N VAL A 161 1.92 -4.18 33.66
CA VAL A 161 2.23 -5.48 34.30
C VAL A 161 3.09 -5.28 35.55
N PHE A 162 4.07 -4.36 35.49
CA PHE A 162 4.92 -4.04 36.64
C PHE A 162 4.15 -3.37 37.80
N PHE A 163 3.05 -2.65 37.52
CA PHE A 163 2.21 -2.07 38.56
C PHE A 163 1.23 -3.06 39.20
N ARG A 164 0.82 -4.12 38.48
CA ARG A 164 -0.10 -5.14 39.01
C ARG A 164 0.57 -6.16 39.93
N ASP A 165 1.88 -6.31 39.84
CA ASP A 165 2.66 -7.26 40.65
C ASP A 165 3.08 -6.71 42.04
N LYS A 166 2.67 -5.47 42.37
CA LYS A 166 3.05 -4.78 43.61
C LYS A 166 1.88 -4.45 44.55
N SER A 167 0.70 -5.03 44.33
CA SER A 167 -0.49 -4.87 45.18
C SER A 167 -1.03 -6.19 45.71
#